data_AF-E6XPI0-F1
#
_entry.id   AF-E6XPI0-F1
#
_cell.length_a   1.000
_cell.length_b   1.000
_cell.length_c   1.000
_cell.angle_alpha   90.00
_cell.angle_beta   90.00
_cell.angle_gamma   90.00
#
_symmetry.space_group_name_H-M   'P 1'
#
loop_
_entity.id
_entity.type
_entity.pdbx_description
1 polymer ?
#
loop_
_entity_poly.entity_id
_entity_poly.type
_entity_poly.pdbx_seq_one_letter_code
_entity_poly.pdbx_strand_id
1 'polypeptide(L)'
;MIELVGYIRVFSQHGRLVTAEQIAAVAGLEWDCSQTVSCYISLILNRDYADIQMRLSGKDHYFYSEKYIVERYAEQWLALNRGEELEAIAAQIRRNSCRHTAVFEESVLTFAPYHYDELKLASIQEQLPQQAGTEDIFYAVDNQGKGYYYSTQGLSHSYAEVLANYDPYEWSY
;
A
#
# COMPACT_ATOMS: atom_id res chain seq x y z
N MET A 1 23.48 -6.76 -15.35
CA MET A 1 23.02 -7.12 -13.99
C MET A 1 22.97 -5.91 -13.06
N ILE A 2 24.08 -5.17 -12.88
CA ILE A 2 24.10 -3.90 -12.10
C ILE A 2 23.05 -2.91 -12.62
N GLU A 3 22.93 -2.75 -13.94
CA GLU A 3 21.97 -1.82 -14.57
C GLU A 3 20.51 -2.21 -14.30
N LEU A 4 20.18 -3.51 -14.24
CA LEU A 4 18.81 -3.97 -13.95
C LEU A 4 18.44 -3.74 -12.47
N VAL A 5 19.37 -3.96 -11.56
CA VAL A 5 19.18 -3.63 -10.13
C VAL A 5 19.03 -2.12 -9.95
N GLY A 6 19.84 -1.33 -10.67
CA GLY A 6 19.70 0.12 -10.73
C GLY A 6 18.32 0.55 -11.21
N TYR A 7 17.82 -0.07 -12.29
CA TYR A 7 16.49 0.17 -12.83
C TYR A 7 15.39 -0.10 -11.78
N ILE A 8 15.41 -1.26 -11.12
CA ILE A 8 14.45 -1.59 -10.05
C ILE A 8 14.50 -0.55 -8.92
N ARG A 9 15.70 -0.16 -8.49
CA ARG A 9 15.89 0.83 -7.42
C ARG A 9 15.38 2.21 -7.79
N VAL A 10 15.61 2.68 -9.02
CA VAL A 10 15.10 3.97 -9.51
C VAL A 10 13.57 3.99 -9.49
N PHE A 11 12.91 2.93 -9.97
CA PHE A 11 11.44 2.87 -9.90
C PHE A 11 10.93 2.78 -8.45
N SER A 12 11.64 2.05 -7.59
CA SER A 12 11.31 1.93 -6.17
C SER A 12 11.42 3.28 -5.44
N GLN A 13 12.41 4.12 -5.79
CA GLN A 13 12.54 5.49 -5.28
C GLN A 13 11.31 6.36 -5.61
N HIS A 14 10.65 6.07 -6.72
CA HIS A 14 9.41 6.74 -7.15
C HIS A 14 8.15 6.00 -6.68
N GLY A 15 8.26 5.04 -5.77
CA GLY A 15 7.12 4.31 -5.22
C GLY A 15 6.44 3.37 -6.23
N ARG A 16 7.17 2.86 -7.23
CA ARG A 16 6.64 1.96 -8.26
C ARG A 16 7.33 0.61 -8.22
N LEU A 17 6.56 -0.43 -8.51
CA LEU A 17 7.06 -1.78 -8.76
C LEU A 17 7.27 -1.96 -10.27
N VAL A 18 8.22 -2.82 -10.65
CA VAL A 18 8.50 -3.13 -12.06
C VAL A 18 8.22 -4.61 -12.35
N THR A 19 7.70 -4.92 -13.53
CA THR A 19 7.42 -6.31 -13.92
C THR A 19 8.66 -7.01 -14.47
N ALA A 20 8.67 -8.35 -14.42
CA ALA A 20 9.67 -9.17 -15.11
C ALA A 20 9.76 -8.83 -16.60
N GLU A 21 8.60 -8.61 -17.25
CA GLU A 21 8.52 -8.22 -18.66
C GLU A 21 9.23 -6.87 -18.92
N GLN A 22 9.01 -5.86 -18.07
CA GLN A 22 9.70 -4.58 -18.18
C GLN A 22 11.21 -4.72 -18.01
N ILE A 23 11.66 -5.53 -17.05
CA ILE A 23 13.09 -5.80 -16.83
C ILE A 23 13.68 -6.53 -18.04
N ALA A 24 12.99 -7.55 -18.55
CA ALA A 24 13.43 -8.34 -19.70
C ALA A 24 13.53 -7.45 -20.95
N ALA A 25 12.54 -6.59 -21.20
CA ALA A 25 12.56 -5.62 -22.29
C ALA A 25 13.76 -4.67 -22.22
N VAL A 26 14.09 -4.15 -21.03
CA VAL A 26 15.29 -3.30 -20.83
C VAL A 26 16.58 -4.08 -21.05
N ALA A 27 16.60 -5.37 -20.71
CA ALA A 27 17.75 -6.24 -20.94
C ALA A 27 17.89 -6.72 -22.40
N GLY A 28 16.90 -6.44 -23.28
CA GLY A 28 16.82 -7.02 -24.62
C GLY A 28 16.60 -8.53 -24.60
N LEU A 29 15.90 -9.04 -23.58
CA LEU A 29 15.62 -10.45 -23.34
C LEU A 29 14.11 -10.70 -23.39
N GLU A 30 13.74 -11.94 -23.72
CA GLU A 30 12.41 -12.47 -23.41
C GLU A 30 12.58 -13.49 -22.29
N TRP A 31 11.93 -13.26 -21.15
CA TRP A 31 11.98 -14.17 -20.01
C TRP A 31 10.69 -14.96 -19.90
N ASP A 32 10.82 -16.27 -19.71
CA ASP A 32 9.75 -17.09 -19.18
C ASP A 32 9.74 -17.07 -17.63
N CYS A 33 8.68 -17.63 -17.02
CA CYS A 33 8.53 -17.67 -15.56
C CYS A 33 9.68 -18.42 -14.85
N SER A 34 10.21 -19.50 -15.45
CA SER A 34 11.27 -20.31 -14.85
C SER A 34 12.61 -19.56 -14.86
N GLN A 35 12.90 -18.88 -15.96
CA GLN A 35 14.07 -18.01 -16.12
C GLN A 35 14.01 -16.85 -15.14
N THR A 36 12.85 -16.19 -15.00
CA THR A 36 12.65 -15.08 -14.07
C THR A 36 13.03 -15.45 -12.64
N VAL A 37 12.50 -16.57 -12.13
CA VAL A 37 12.78 -17.05 -10.77
C VAL A 37 14.26 -17.44 -10.61
N SER A 38 14.84 -18.12 -11.59
CA SER A 38 16.26 -18.53 -11.55
C SER A 38 17.21 -17.33 -11.54
N CYS A 39 16.90 -16.31 -12.35
CA CYS A 39 17.62 -15.04 -12.37
C CYS A 39 17.50 -14.31 -11.02
N TYR A 40 16.30 -14.27 -10.44
CA TYR A 40 16.07 -13.66 -9.13
C TYR A 40 16.87 -14.35 -8.01
N ILE A 41 16.85 -15.69 -7.94
CA ILE A 41 17.63 -16.45 -6.94
C ILE A 41 19.12 -16.10 -7.06
N SER A 42 19.65 -16.11 -8.29
CA SER A 42 21.05 -15.75 -8.54
C SER A 42 21.39 -14.32 -8.11
N LEU A 43 20.43 -13.40 -8.25
CA LEU A 43 20.56 -12.00 -7.88
C LEU A 43 20.61 -11.81 -6.37
N ILE A 44 19.69 -12.41 -5.60
CA ILE A 44 19.64 -12.25 -4.14
C ILE A 44 20.74 -13.01 -3.39
N LEU A 45 21.36 -14.01 -4.03
CA LEU A 45 22.56 -14.66 -3.49
C LEU A 45 23.78 -13.72 -3.47
N ASN A 46 23.76 -12.66 -4.29
CA ASN A 46 24.71 -11.57 -4.15
C ASN A 46 24.25 -10.60 -3.06
N ARG A 47 25.06 -10.46 -2.00
CA ARG A 47 24.77 -9.58 -0.86
C ARG A 47 24.53 -8.12 -1.25
N ASP A 48 25.14 -7.65 -2.33
CA ASP A 48 24.96 -6.26 -2.80
C ASP A 48 23.55 -5.98 -3.32
N TYR A 49 22.76 -7.03 -3.59
CA TYR A 49 21.41 -6.98 -4.15
C TYR A 49 20.36 -7.66 -3.28
N ALA A 50 20.70 -7.99 -2.03
CA ALA A 50 19.79 -8.64 -1.09
C ALA A 50 18.54 -7.79 -0.74
N ASP A 51 18.56 -6.49 -1.06
CA ASP A 51 17.42 -5.59 -0.92
C ASP A 51 16.34 -5.76 -1.99
N ILE A 52 16.63 -6.48 -3.07
CA ILE A 52 15.68 -6.67 -4.17
C ILE A 52 14.71 -7.79 -3.80
N GLN A 53 13.43 -7.46 -3.85
CA GLN A 53 12.33 -8.37 -3.57
C GLN A 53 11.59 -8.70 -4.84
N MET A 54 11.06 -9.92 -4.89
CA MET A 54 10.12 -10.38 -5.91
C MET A 54 8.78 -10.71 -5.26
N ARG A 55 7.68 -10.32 -5.90
CA ARG A 55 6.32 -10.69 -5.53
C ARG A 55 5.56 -11.17 -6.76
N LEU A 56 4.83 -12.27 -6.61
CA LEU A 56 3.92 -12.74 -7.63
C LEU A 56 2.56 -12.09 -7.41
N SER A 57 1.98 -11.50 -8.45
CA SER A 57 0.63 -10.93 -8.41
C SER A 57 -0.10 -11.31 -9.70
N GLY A 58 -1.13 -12.16 -9.58
CA GLY A 58 -1.74 -12.81 -10.73
C GLY A 58 -0.74 -13.76 -11.39
N LYS A 59 -0.37 -13.47 -12.65
CA LYS A 59 0.61 -14.26 -13.42
C LYS A 59 1.99 -13.59 -13.51
N ASP A 60 2.08 -12.34 -13.06
CA ASP A 60 3.25 -11.50 -13.29
C ASP A 60 4.13 -11.42 -12.05
N HIS A 61 5.43 -11.45 -12.26
CA HIS A 61 6.42 -11.21 -11.22
C HIS A 61 6.75 -9.72 -11.18
N TYR A 62 6.65 -9.14 -9.99
CA TYR A 62 6.97 -7.75 -9.70
C TYR A 62 8.20 -7.66 -8.83
N PHE A 63 8.99 -6.61 -9.04
CA PHE A 63 10.22 -6.36 -8.31
C PHE A 63 10.22 -4.96 -7.71
N TYR A 64 10.80 -4.85 -6.51
CA TYR A 64 11.10 -3.60 -5.84
C TYR A 64 12.33 -3.74 -4.95
N SER A 65 12.84 -2.61 -4.46
CA SER A 65 13.92 -2.57 -3.47
C SER A 65 13.36 -2.16 -2.09
N GLU A 66 13.67 -2.96 -1.07
CA GLU A 66 13.31 -2.69 0.33
C GLU A 66 14.01 -1.46 0.91
N LYS A 67 15.02 -0.93 0.21
CA LYS A 67 15.65 0.34 0.59
C LYS A 67 14.70 1.53 0.47
N TYR A 68 13.67 1.41 -0.36
CA TYR A 68 12.76 2.52 -0.69
C TYR A 68 11.29 2.17 -0.46
N ILE A 69 10.91 0.92 -0.67
CA ILE A 69 9.54 0.44 -0.55
C ILE A 69 9.48 -0.61 0.56
N VAL A 70 8.65 -0.35 1.57
CA VAL A 70 8.31 -1.37 2.56
C VAL A 70 7.31 -2.37 1.98
N GLU A 71 7.37 -3.61 2.44
CA GLU A 71 6.50 -4.70 1.94
C GLU A 71 5.01 -4.32 1.89
N ARG A 72 4.51 -3.66 2.93
CA ARG A 72 3.09 -3.24 2.99
C ARG A 72 2.69 -2.28 1.88
N TYR A 73 3.60 -1.36 1.52
CA TYR A 73 3.36 -0.45 0.41
C TYR A 73 3.32 -1.23 -0.91
N ALA A 74 4.21 -2.19 -1.09
CA ALA A 74 4.20 -3.07 -2.26
C ALA A 74 2.89 -3.88 -2.36
N GLU A 75 2.40 -4.42 -1.25
CA GLU A 75 1.10 -5.13 -1.21
C GLU A 75 -0.05 -4.23 -1.63
N GLN A 76 -0.10 -2.99 -1.13
CA GLN A 76 -1.12 -2.00 -1.49
C GLN A 76 -1.04 -1.67 -2.98
N TRP A 77 0.15 -1.35 -3.48
CA TRP A 77 0.37 -1.02 -4.89
C TRP A 77 -0.09 -2.16 -5.80
N LEU A 78 0.21 -3.41 -5.44
CA LEU A 78 -0.22 -4.59 -6.18
C LEU A 78 -1.74 -4.79 -6.15
N ALA A 79 -2.40 -4.57 -5.00
CA ALA A 79 -3.85 -4.66 -4.90
C ALA A 79 -4.55 -3.61 -5.78
N LEU A 80 -4.03 -2.38 -5.82
CA LEU A 80 -4.53 -1.33 -6.71
C LEU A 80 -4.40 -1.76 -8.18
N ASN A 81 -3.26 -2.33 -8.56
CA ASN A 81 -3.05 -2.80 -9.93
C ASN A 81 -3.94 -4.00 -10.31
N ARG A 82 -4.51 -4.72 -9.33
CA ARG A 82 -5.50 -5.79 -9.54
C ARG A 82 -6.96 -5.29 -9.53
N GLY A 83 -7.20 -4.03 -9.21
CA GLY A 83 -8.57 -3.50 -9.01
C GLY A 83 -9.21 -3.99 -7.71
N GLU A 84 -8.39 -4.33 -6.71
CA GLU A 84 -8.81 -4.76 -5.36
C GLU A 84 -8.67 -3.59 -4.37
N GLU A 85 -8.92 -2.36 -4.83
CA GLU A 85 -8.63 -1.17 -4.01
C GLU A 85 -9.47 -1.11 -2.73
N LEU A 86 -10.75 -1.51 -2.80
CA LEU A 86 -11.66 -1.46 -1.66
C LEU A 86 -11.26 -2.48 -0.59
N GLU A 87 -10.89 -3.70 -0.99
CA GLU A 87 -10.36 -4.70 -0.04
C GLU A 87 -9.06 -4.21 0.61
N ALA A 88 -8.15 -3.61 -0.17
CA ALA A 88 -6.88 -3.11 0.34
C ALA A 88 -7.06 -1.99 1.37
N ILE A 89 -7.95 -1.04 1.08
CA ILE A 89 -8.31 0.06 1.98
C ILE A 89 -8.97 -0.50 3.24
N ALA A 90 -9.94 -1.40 3.10
CA ALA A 90 -10.62 -2.04 4.22
C ALA A 90 -9.64 -2.76 5.17
N ALA A 91 -8.71 -3.54 4.59
CA ALA A 91 -7.66 -4.22 5.36
C ALA A 91 -6.73 -3.22 6.07
N GLN A 92 -6.41 -2.09 5.44
CA GLN A 92 -5.60 -1.06 6.08
C GLN A 92 -6.32 -0.39 7.26
N ILE A 93 -7.60 -0.05 7.10
CA ILE A 93 -8.42 0.53 8.17
C ILE A 93 -8.47 -0.41 9.37
N ARG A 94 -8.78 -1.70 9.17
CA ARG A 94 -8.79 -2.71 10.24
C ARG A 94 -7.47 -2.79 10.97
N ARG A 95 -6.36 -2.88 10.23
CA ARG A 95 -5.03 -2.94 10.83
C ARG A 95 -4.72 -1.72 11.67
N ASN A 96 -5.07 -0.52 11.21
CA ASN A 96 -4.88 0.70 11.99
C ASN A 96 -5.75 0.69 13.25
N SER A 97 -7.03 0.32 13.12
CA SER A 97 -7.95 0.22 14.26
C SER A 97 -7.49 -0.78 15.32
N CYS A 98 -7.02 -1.96 14.92
CA CYS A 98 -6.51 -2.98 15.85
C CYS A 98 -5.18 -2.61 16.53
N ARG A 99 -4.50 -1.53 16.09
CA ARG A 99 -3.35 -0.99 16.81
C ARG A 99 -3.75 -0.05 17.95
N HIS A 100 -5.03 0.30 18.07
CA HIS A 100 -5.62 1.11 19.15
C HIS A 100 -4.93 2.47 19.41
N THR A 101 -4.19 2.98 18.42
CA THR A 101 -3.29 4.15 18.57
C THR A 101 -3.69 5.31 17.68
N ALA A 102 -4.39 5.06 16.58
CA ALA A 102 -4.88 6.10 15.67
C ALA A 102 -6.04 5.57 14.82
N VAL A 103 -6.86 6.50 14.33
CA VAL A 103 -7.82 6.25 13.24
C VAL A 103 -7.10 6.25 11.89
N PHE A 104 -7.78 5.80 10.83
CA PHE A 104 -7.26 5.90 9.48
C PHE A 104 -7.71 7.22 8.85
N GLU A 105 -6.82 8.20 8.74
CA GLU A 105 -7.14 9.48 8.12
C GLU A 105 -7.44 9.31 6.62
N GLU A 106 -8.51 9.95 6.14
CA GLU A 106 -8.85 9.96 4.71
C GLU A 106 -7.72 10.57 3.86
N SER A 107 -7.02 11.56 4.41
CA SER A 107 -5.89 12.24 3.78
C SER A 107 -4.82 11.27 3.27
N VAL A 108 -4.65 10.11 3.91
CA VAL A 108 -3.70 9.05 3.51
C VAL A 108 -3.96 8.59 2.08
N LEU A 109 -5.21 8.57 1.63
CA LEU A 109 -5.60 8.15 0.28
C LEU A 109 -5.23 9.19 -0.80
N THR A 110 -4.84 10.40 -0.43
CA THR A 110 -4.35 11.42 -1.38
C THR A 110 -2.87 11.23 -1.73
N PHE A 111 -2.15 10.41 -0.96
CA PHE A 111 -0.75 10.10 -1.17
C PHE A 111 -0.56 8.78 -1.94
N ALA A 112 0.66 8.54 -2.40
CA ALA A 112 1.04 7.27 -3.00
C ALA A 112 0.76 6.11 -2.02
N PRO A 113 0.29 4.94 -2.51
CA PRO A 113 0.10 4.57 -3.91
C PRO A 113 -1.26 4.98 -4.51
N TYR A 114 -2.15 5.61 -3.74
CA TYR A 114 -3.54 5.86 -4.12
C TYR A 114 -3.73 7.10 -5.01
N HIS A 115 -3.16 8.25 -4.59
CA HIS A 115 -3.30 9.52 -5.31
C HIS A 115 -4.76 9.91 -5.65
N TYR A 116 -5.68 9.65 -4.73
CA TYR A 116 -7.09 9.95 -4.95
C TYR A 116 -7.35 11.45 -4.90
N ASP A 117 -8.12 11.92 -5.87
CA ASP A 117 -8.72 13.25 -5.87
C ASP A 117 -10.02 13.25 -5.06
N GLU A 118 -10.60 14.44 -4.86
CA GLU A 118 -11.84 14.62 -4.09
C GLU A 118 -13.00 13.77 -4.64
N LEU A 119 -13.09 13.60 -5.96
CA LEU A 119 -14.12 12.79 -6.60
C LEU A 119 -13.96 11.30 -6.28
N LYS A 120 -12.73 10.79 -6.36
CA LYS A 120 -12.44 9.39 -6.01
C LYS A 120 -12.61 9.17 -4.52
N LEU A 121 -12.22 10.11 -3.65
CA LEU A 121 -12.47 10.02 -2.20
C LEU A 121 -13.97 9.90 -1.90
N ALA A 122 -14.80 10.78 -2.47
CA ALA A 122 -16.25 10.70 -2.31
C ALA A 122 -16.80 9.35 -2.81
N SER A 123 -16.31 8.85 -3.95
CA SER A 123 -16.67 7.53 -4.46
C SER A 123 -16.28 6.40 -3.49
N ILE A 124 -15.12 6.48 -2.82
CA ILE A 124 -14.71 5.49 -1.83
C ILE A 124 -15.62 5.54 -0.61
N GLN A 125 -15.96 6.74 -0.12
CA GLN A 125 -16.92 6.90 0.98
C GLN A 125 -18.27 6.24 0.67
N GLU A 126 -18.75 6.35 -0.57
CA GLU A 126 -20.02 5.74 -0.99
C GLU A 126 -19.92 4.22 -1.19
N GLN A 127 -18.83 3.74 -1.80
CA GLN A 127 -18.69 2.34 -2.21
C GLN A 127 -18.21 1.42 -1.07
N LEU A 128 -17.32 1.92 -0.20
CA LEU A 128 -16.69 1.09 0.82
C LEU A 128 -17.71 0.44 1.77
N PRO A 129 -18.78 1.12 2.23
CA PRO A 129 -19.83 0.49 3.05
C PRO A 129 -20.74 -0.49 2.29
N GLN A 130 -20.74 -0.44 0.96
CA GLN A 130 -21.54 -1.33 0.10
C GLN A 130 -20.79 -2.62 -0.25
N GLN A 131 -19.48 -2.65 -0.07
CA GLN A 131 -18.65 -3.82 -0.31
C GLN A 131 -19.03 -4.93 0.67
N ALA A 132 -19.22 -6.15 0.16
CA ALA A 132 -19.50 -7.28 1.03
C ALA A 132 -18.33 -7.52 1.99
N GLY A 133 -18.62 -7.70 3.28
CA GLY A 133 -17.60 -7.96 4.28
C GLY A 133 -16.88 -6.71 4.78
N THR A 134 -17.45 -5.50 4.65
CA THR A 134 -16.96 -4.24 5.25
C THR A 134 -17.95 -3.62 6.24
N GLU A 135 -18.88 -4.41 6.78
CA GLU A 135 -19.93 -3.95 7.69
C GLU A 135 -19.38 -3.37 9.00
N ASP A 136 -18.14 -3.71 9.35
CA ASP A 136 -17.41 -3.18 10.50
C ASP A 136 -16.76 -1.83 10.23
N ILE A 137 -16.74 -1.33 8.99
CA ILE A 137 -16.00 -0.12 8.61
C ILE A 137 -16.92 1.08 8.58
N PHE A 138 -16.49 2.14 9.27
CA PHE A 138 -17.25 3.37 9.41
C PHE A 138 -16.39 4.57 9.00
N TYR A 139 -17.06 5.56 8.44
CA TYR A 139 -16.51 6.88 8.15
C TYR A 139 -17.11 7.91 9.11
N ALA A 140 -16.29 8.84 9.58
CA ALA A 140 -16.70 9.96 10.41
C ALA A 140 -15.79 11.17 10.13
N VAL A 141 -16.12 12.30 10.74
CA VAL A 141 -15.41 13.58 10.57
C VAL A 141 -15.01 14.09 11.95
N ASP A 142 -13.78 14.58 12.08
CA ASP A 142 -13.27 15.16 13.32
C ASP A 142 -13.82 16.59 13.56
N ASN A 143 -13.48 17.19 14.70
CA ASN A 143 -13.88 18.55 15.05
C ASN A 143 -13.29 19.64 14.13
N GLN A 144 -12.29 19.30 13.32
CA GLN A 144 -11.65 20.17 12.33
C GLN A 144 -12.22 19.99 10.91
N GLY A 145 -13.20 19.10 10.73
CA GLY A 145 -13.79 18.81 9.43
C GLY A 145 -13.00 17.81 8.58
N LYS A 146 -12.01 17.10 9.13
CA LYS A 146 -11.23 16.09 8.41
C LYS A 146 -11.87 14.72 8.52
N GLY A 147 -11.98 14.04 7.37
CA GLY A 147 -12.50 12.69 7.26
C GLY A 147 -11.56 11.65 7.84
N TYR A 148 -12.14 10.65 8.52
CA TYR A 148 -11.41 9.48 8.97
C TYR A 148 -12.27 8.22 8.93
N TYR A 149 -11.60 7.09 8.81
CA TYR A 149 -12.19 5.76 8.83
C TYR A 149 -11.71 4.96 10.05
N TYR A 150 -12.54 4.03 10.50
CA TYR A 150 -12.18 3.06 11.53
C TYR A 150 -12.99 1.77 11.37
N SER A 151 -12.51 0.70 12.00
CA SER A 151 -13.18 -0.59 12.06
C SER A 151 -13.61 -0.90 13.49
N THR A 152 -14.84 -1.37 13.65
CA THR A 152 -15.37 -1.88 14.94
C THR A 152 -14.77 -3.20 15.38
N GLN A 153 -13.94 -3.85 14.55
CA GLN A 153 -13.13 -4.99 14.97
C GLN A 153 -12.01 -4.58 15.95
N GLY A 154 -11.56 -3.32 15.90
CA GLY A 154 -10.49 -2.81 16.75
C GLY A 154 -10.90 -1.61 17.62
N LEU A 155 -11.77 -0.73 17.16
CA LEU A 155 -12.13 0.50 17.88
C LEU A 155 -13.64 0.57 18.12
N SER A 156 -14.07 0.94 19.32
CA SER A 156 -15.45 1.39 19.50
C SER A 156 -15.63 2.76 18.81
N HIS A 157 -16.88 3.10 18.46
CA HIS A 157 -17.21 4.42 17.90
C HIS A 157 -16.69 5.56 18.79
N SER A 158 -16.93 5.47 20.10
CA SER A 158 -16.48 6.46 21.07
C SER A 158 -14.96 6.59 21.16
N TYR A 159 -14.23 5.47 21.08
CA TYR A 159 -12.77 5.52 21.18
C TYR A 159 -12.14 6.04 19.88
N ALA A 160 -12.73 5.72 18.72
CA ALA A 160 -12.33 6.31 17.45
C ALA A 160 -12.52 7.84 17.43
N GLU A 161 -13.64 8.34 17.97
CA GLU A 161 -13.88 9.78 18.11
C GLU A 161 -12.84 10.46 19.01
N VAL A 162 -12.49 9.84 20.15
CA VAL A 162 -11.42 10.36 21.03
C VAL A 162 -10.08 10.42 20.28
N LEU A 163 -9.71 9.35 19.57
CA LEU A 163 -8.45 9.29 18.82
C LEU A 163 -8.38 10.31 17.68
N ALA A 164 -9.48 10.52 16.97
CA ALA A 164 -9.54 11.48 15.86
C ALA A 164 -9.39 12.93 16.32
N ASN A 165 -9.83 13.23 17.55
CA ASN A 165 -9.81 14.58 18.12
C ASN A 165 -8.66 14.80 19.11
N TYR A 166 -7.81 13.79 19.33
CA TYR A 166 -6.71 13.88 20.27
C TYR A 166 -5.63 14.85 19.77
N ASP A 167 -5.49 16.00 20.42
CA ASP A 167 -4.35 16.89 20.23
C ASP A 167 -3.23 16.52 21.23
N PRO A 168 -2.11 15.92 20.79
CA PRO A 168 -1.00 15.60 21.68
C PRO A 168 -0.37 16.83 22.36
N TYR A 169 -0.70 18.05 21.92
CA TYR A 169 -0.19 19.30 22.47
C TYR A 169 -1.17 20.03 23.39
N GLU A 170 -2.37 19.50 23.64
CA GLU A 170 -3.40 20.14 24.48
C GLU A 170 -2.90 20.50 25.90
N TRP A 171 -1.86 19.82 26.38
CA TRP A 171 -1.29 20.00 27.72
C TRP A 171 0.11 20.64 27.75
N SER A 172 0.56 21.22 26.63
CA SER A 172 1.86 21.90 26.53
C SER A 172 1.72 23.41 26.74
N TYR A 173 1.41 23.85 27.96
CA TYR A 173 1.45 25.26 28.39
C TYR A 173 2.43 25.47 29.53
#